data_AF-A0A2X0M733-F1
#
_entry.id   AF-A0A2X0M733-F1
#
_cell.length_a   1.000
_cell.length_b   1.000
_cell.length_c   1.000
_cell.angle_alpha   90.00
_cell.angle_beta   90.00
_cell.angle_gamma   90.00
#
_symmetry.space_group_name_H-M   'P 1'
#
loop_
_entity.id
_entity.type
_entity.pdbx_description
1 polymer ?
#
loop_
_entity_poly.entity_id
_entity_poly.type
_entity_poly.pdbx_seq_one_letter_code
_entity_poly.pdbx_strand_id
1 'polypeptide(L)'
;MSENVLVDRTNAALNLLNEHAFKAHELKVSVVLRSSTQRDATSLFDATNLTGYGDDDLGLVMDPDDKLSAVRDLKAFKDSVSALKFACLESNTKVFFVENVLDPQGPKFVSLEENDALGKQSPSRSMFSEYRQRQRLQSKIELKERKTRAIELEEQIRSEADVLDGRQSDRACAARSMHPSQGLRQTEEDAMVASKLLRECEEMEREIAFLKNKRSAADRITIDEAFAQLEAHDGEIVEIGTKIRDAEAKLPRTKSAIKTAKGKLDQLKMVNREMSKELEERQAKGTRDERAEEGCRWITNTTALYSSLMGIRSAYSVGAPPTDMILELETTEGNVRALKIEYGPDGRMRGASLVDSSDDIEDLVEARLQSQDVRSLVQDVRARILR
;
A
#
# COMPACT_ATOMS: atom_id res chain seq x y z
N MET A 1 29.00 20.14 2.69
CA MET A 1 28.91 21.29 1.77
C MET A 1 28.41 22.48 2.60
N SER A 2 29.09 23.62 2.56
CA SER A 2 28.78 24.75 3.46
C SER A 2 27.41 25.36 3.13
N GLU A 3 26.58 25.60 4.15
CA GLU A 3 25.23 26.19 4.07
C GLU A 3 25.14 27.41 3.16
N ASN A 4 26.21 28.21 3.10
CA ASN A 4 26.30 29.40 2.24
C ASN A 4 26.05 29.11 0.75
N VAL A 5 26.49 27.95 0.23
CA VAL A 5 26.32 27.58 -1.19
C VAL A 5 24.86 27.25 -1.52
N LEU A 6 24.10 26.74 -0.55
CA LEU A 6 22.69 26.44 -0.71
C LEU A 6 21.85 27.72 -0.64
N VAL A 7 22.15 28.61 0.31
CA VAL A 7 21.50 29.91 0.42
C VAL A 7 21.69 30.74 -0.86
N ASP A 8 22.92 30.74 -1.41
CA ASP A 8 23.23 31.42 -2.66
C ASP A 8 22.46 30.85 -3.87
N ARG A 9 22.29 29.52 -3.94
CA ARG A 9 21.50 28.88 -4.99
C ARG A 9 20.00 29.17 -4.88
N THR A 10 19.45 29.16 -3.67
CA THR A 10 18.05 29.54 -3.46
C THR A 10 17.79 31.01 -3.75
N ASN A 11 18.72 31.90 -3.38
CA ASN A 11 18.61 33.32 -3.68
C ASN A 11 18.73 33.58 -5.19
N ALA A 12 19.62 32.87 -5.89
CA ALA A 12 19.72 32.94 -7.35
C ALA A 12 18.42 32.48 -8.04
N ALA A 13 17.82 31.38 -7.58
CA ALA A 13 16.55 30.88 -8.12
C ALA A 13 15.37 31.83 -7.85
N LEU A 14 15.33 32.45 -6.66
CA LEU A 14 14.31 33.44 -6.31
C LEU A 14 14.45 34.74 -7.14
N ASN A 15 15.68 35.18 -7.41
CA ASN A 15 15.92 36.33 -8.27
C ASN A 15 15.52 36.06 -9.73
N LEU A 16 15.82 34.87 -10.25
CA LEU A 16 15.42 34.44 -11.60
C LEU A 16 13.89 34.36 -11.72
N LEU A 17 13.20 33.86 -10.69
CA LEU A 17 11.75 33.79 -10.65
C LEU A 17 11.10 35.18 -10.58
N ASN A 18 11.69 36.11 -9.82
CA ASN A 18 11.23 37.50 -9.77
C ASN A 18 11.43 38.22 -11.11
N GLU A 19 12.57 38.04 -11.78
CA GLU A 19 12.78 38.60 -13.13
C GLU A 19 11.74 38.09 -14.14
N HIS A 20 11.39 36.79 -14.09
CA HIS A 20 10.32 36.24 -14.93
C HIS A 20 8.92 36.75 -14.54
N ALA A 21 8.66 36.99 -13.25
CA ALA A 21 7.39 37.54 -12.79
C ALA A 21 7.20 39.02 -13.18
N PHE A 22 8.28 39.81 -13.21
CA PHE A 22 8.23 41.19 -13.70
C PHE A 22 8.07 41.27 -15.22
N LYS A 23 8.71 40.39 -16.00
CA LYS A 23 8.47 40.26 -17.45
C LYS A 23 7.02 39.86 -17.79
N ALA A 24 6.39 39.05 -16.94
CA ALA A 24 4.96 38.73 -17.08
C ALA A 24 4.04 39.91 -16.74
N HIS A 25 4.51 40.87 -15.94
CA HIS A 25 3.79 42.11 -15.65
C HIS A 25 3.91 43.15 -16.77
N GLU A 26 5.01 43.17 -17.53
CA GLU A 26 5.13 43.98 -18.76
C GLU A 26 4.12 43.56 -19.85
N LEU A 27 3.79 42.26 -19.91
CA LEU A 27 2.76 41.74 -20.82
C LEU A 27 1.32 42.15 -20.45
N LYS A 28 1.07 42.68 -19.24
CA LYS A 28 -0.25 43.17 -18.81
C LYS A 28 -0.58 44.58 -19.32
N VAL A 29 0.38 45.34 -19.84
CA VAL A 29 0.21 46.78 -20.13
C VAL A 29 -0.01 47.06 -21.62
N SER A 30 0.06 46.06 -22.51
CA SER A 30 0.10 46.25 -23.97
C SER A 30 -1.24 46.27 -24.72
N VAL A 31 -2.39 46.51 -24.08
CA VAL A 31 -3.70 46.53 -24.78
C VAL A 31 -4.38 47.90 -24.64
N VAL A 32 -4.31 48.69 -25.70
CA VAL A 32 -4.93 50.03 -25.82
C VAL A 32 -6.45 49.92 -25.95
N LEU A 33 -7.19 50.62 -25.09
CA LEU A 33 -8.62 50.86 -25.25
C LEU A 33 -8.85 52.09 -26.15
N ARG A 34 -9.55 51.94 -27.28
CA ARG A 34 -10.17 53.08 -27.97
C ARG A 34 -11.67 53.05 -27.73
N SER A 35 -12.15 53.93 -26.85
CA SER A 35 -13.57 54.30 -26.75
C SER A 35 -13.87 55.42 -27.75
N SER A 36 -14.87 55.23 -28.60
CA SER A 36 -15.37 56.30 -29.48
C SER A 36 -16.32 57.22 -28.71
N THR A 37 -15.80 58.34 -28.20
CA THR A 37 -16.51 59.63 -28.16
C THR A 37 -15.48 60.76 -27.98
N GLN A 38 -15.70 61.85 -28.69
CA GLN A 38 -14.73 62.87 -29.12
C GLN A 38 -14.17 63.84 -28.05
N ARG A 39 -12.95 64.30 -28.36
CA ARG A 39 -12.35 65.66 -28.23
C ARG A 39 -11.70 66.15 -26.92
N ASP A 40 -10.42 66.51 -27.14
CA ASP A 40 -9.64 67.66 -26.66
C ASP A 40 -8.87 67.64 -25.31
N ALA A 41 -7.54 67.75 -25.51
CA ALA A 41 -6.54 68.53 -24.78
C ALA A 41 -6.13 68.11 -23.35
N THR A 42 -4.95 67.48 -23.21
CA THR A 42 -3.69 68.15 -22.80
C THR A 42 -2.58 67.11 -22.60
N SER A 43 -1.36 67.52 -22.92
CA SER A 43 -0.13 66.73 -22.92
C SER A 43 0.36 66.31 -21.53
N LEU A 44 0.81 65.07 -21.39
CA LEU A 44 2.08 64.77 -20.72
C LEU A 44 2.65 63.44 -21.28
N PHE A 45 3.93 63.47 -21.62
CA PHE A 45 4.69 62.40 -22.27
C PHE A 45 4.65 61.09 -21.46
N ASP A 46 4.29 59.97 -22.09
CA ASP A 46 4.71 58.65 -21.62
C ASP A 46 4.90 57.65 -22.77
N ALA A 47 5.92 56.81 -22.63
CA ALA A 47 6.63 56.06 -23.67
C ALA A 47 5.81 54.90 -24.32
N THR A 48 4.73 55.23 -25.01
CA THR A 48 3.84 54.24 -25.67
C THR A 48 3.93 54.21 -27.20
N ASN A 49 4.85 54.96 -27.81
CA ASN A 49 5.05 54.97 -29.27
C ASN A 49 6.27 54.14 -29.67
N LEU A 50 6.21 52.82 -29.50
CA LEU A 50 7.22 51.92 -30.06
C LEU A 50 6.67 50.57 -30.51
N THR A 51 5.58 50.57 -31.28
CA THR A 51 5.35 49.54 -32.30
C THR A 51 4.70 50.21 -33.50
N GLY A 52 5.30 50.03 -34.66
CA GLY A 52 5.07 50.80 -35.88
C GLY A 52 3.62 50.79 -36.36
N TYR A 53 3.25 51.93 -36.94
CA TYR A 53 2.30 52.01 -38.04
C TYR A 53 2.70 51.00 -39.13
N GLY A 54 1.92 49.93 -39.24
CA GLY A 54 1.88 49.01 -40.36
C GLY A 54 0.42 48.78 -40.71
N ASP A 55 0.06 49.08 -41.94
CA ASP A 55 -1.29 49.28 -42.48
C ASP A 55 -2.06 47.96 -42.73
N ASP A 56 -1.94 46.97 -41.83
CA ASP A 56 -2.66 45.70 -41.92
C ASP A 56 -3.49 45.44 -40.64
N ASP A 57 -4.80 45.53 -40.83
CA ASP A 57 -5.89 45.49 -39.85
C ASP A 57 -6.09 44.05 -39.30
N LEU A 58 -5.14 43.55 -38.51
CA LEU A 58 -5.23 42.23 -37.83
C LEU A 58 -4.90 42.30 -36.33
N GLY A 59 -5.37 43.35 -35.65
CA GLY A 59 -5.42 43.35 -34.20
C GLY A 59 -6.53 42.40 -33.71
N LEU A 60 -6.19 41.37 -32.94
CA LEU A 60 -7.18 40.45 -32.33
C LEU A 60 -8.17 41.25 -31.46
N VAL A 61 -9.36 41.51 -32.00
CA VAL A 61 -10.47 42.13 -31.26
C VAL A 61 -11.09 41.02 -30.41
N MET A 62 -10.76 40.98 -29.12
CA MET A 62 -11.45 40.13 -28.16
C MET A 62 -12.82 40.71 -27.81
N ASP A 63 -13.84 39.88 -27.84
CA ASP A 63 -15.18 40.26 -27.40
C ASP A 63 -15.19 40.61 -25.90
N PRO A 64 -16.06 41.54 -25.47
CA PRO A 64 -16.12 42.00 -24.08
C PRO A 64 -16.42 40.85 -23.09
N ASP A 65 -17.17 39.83 -23.52
CA ASP A 65 -17.46 38.63 -22.73
C ASP A 65 -16.24 37.70 -22.63
N ASP A 66 -15.46 37.57 -23.71
CA ASP A 66 -14.20 36.80 -23.70
C ASP A 66 -13.16 37.45 -22.78
N LYS A 67 -13.17 38.78 -22.66
CA LYS A 67 -12.32 39.50 -21.71
C LYS A 67 -12.67 39.17 -20.26
N LEU A 68 -13.96 39.06 -19.94
CA LEU A 68 -14.41 38.66 -18.60
C LEU A 68 -14.04 37.20 -18.31
N SER A 69 -14.11 36.32 -19.32
CA SER A 69 -13.64 34.93 -19.19
C SER A 69 -12.14 34.87 -18.96
N ALA A 70 -11.34 35.57 -19.77
CA ALA A 70 -9.88 35.59 -19.61
C ALA A 70 -9.42 36.14 -18.26
N VAL A 71 -10.12 37.15 -17.71
CA VAL A 71 -9.83 37.67 -16.35
C VAL A 71 -10.18 36.63 -15.28
N ARG A 72 -11.28 35.88 -15.45
CA ARG A 72 -11.65 34.79 -14.54
C ARG A 72 -10.64 33.64 -14.59
N ASP A 73 -10.20 33.27 -15.79
CA ASP A 73 -9.22 32.20 -16.01
C ASP A 73 -7.83 32.58 -15.49
N LEU A 74 -7.41 33.84 -15.68
CA LEU A 74 -6.18 34.35 -15.08
C LEU A 74 -6.23 34.40 -13.55
N LYS A 75 -7.41 34.67 -12.96
CA LYS A 75 -7.59 34.60 -11.51
C LYS A 75 -7.53 33.15 -11.03
N ALA A 76 -8.19 32.22 -11.71
CA ALA A 76 -8.14 30.80 -11.41
C ALA A 76 -6.70 30.23 -11.55
N PHE A 77 -5.96 30.68 -12.56
CA PHE A 77 -4.55 30.34 -12.74
C PHE A 77 -3.67 30.91 -11.62
N LYS A 78 -3.90 32.16 -11.20
CA LYS A 78 -3.18 32.74 -10.05
C LYS A 78 -3.44 31.95 -8.76
N ASP A 79 -4.70 31.58 -8.53
CA ASP A 79 -5.09 30.81 -7.35
C ASP A 79 -4.48 29.40 -7.39
N SER A 80 -4.44 28.75 -8.55
CA SER A 80 -3.80 27.43 -8.71
C SER A 80 -2.28 27.47 -8.56
N VAL A 81 -1.60 28.48 -9.09
CA VAL A 81 -0.15 28.68 -8.90
C VAL A 81 0.17 28.95 -7.43
N SER A 82 -0.67 29.72 -6.73
CA SER A 82 -0.50 29.94 -5.29
C SER A 82 -0.69 28.65 -4.49
N ALA A 83 -1.70 27.84 -4.82
CA ALA A 83 -1.92 26.54 -4.21
C ALA A 83 -0.76 25.56 -4.48
N LEU A 84 -0.22 25.56 -5.71
CA LEU A 84 0.94 24.75 -6.08
C LEU A 84 2.20 25.16 -5.31
N LYS A 85 2.41 26.48 -5.12
CA LYS A 85 3.50 27.00 -4.29
C LYS A 85 3.39 26.51 -2.84
N PHE A 86 2.18 26.54 -2.26
CA PHE A 86 1.95 26.01 -0.90
C PHE A 86 2.14 24.50 -0.82
N ALA A 87 1.63 23.73 -1.79
CA ALA A 87 1.82 22.28 -1.84
C ALA A 87 3.30 21.88 -1.98
N CYS A 88 4.07 22.63 -2.78
CA CYS A 88 5.52 22.41 -2.92
C CYS A 88 6.28 22.75 -1.63
N LEU A 89 5.91 23.85 -0.96
CA LEU A 89 6.49 24.21 0.34
C LEU A 89 6.12 23.18 1.43
N GLU A 90 4.89 22.66 1.43
CA GLU A 90 4.42 21.62 2.36
C GLU A 90 5.11 20.28 2.12
N SER A 91 5.33 19.90 0.85
CA SER A 91 6.09 18.70 0.50
C SER A 91 7.55 18.81 0.97
N ASN A 92 8.17 19.97 0.74
CA ASN A 92 9.55 20.20 1.17
C ASN A 92 9.70 20.23 2.70
N THR A 93 8.74 20.79 3.44
CA THR A 93 8.77 20.74 4.91
C THR A 93 8.49 19.33 5.44
N LYS A 94 7.64 18.53 4.79
CA LYS A 94 7.45 17.12 5.14
C LYS A 94 8.71 16.29 4.91
N VAL A 95 9.41 16.48 3.79
CA VAL A 95 10.70 15.82 3.52
C VAL A 95 11.73 16.24 4.58
N PHE A 96 11.83 17.54 4.88
CA PHE A 96 12.72 18.05 5.92
C PHE A 96 12.38 17.52 7.32
N PHE A 97 11.10 17.34 7.63
CA PHE A 97 10.65 16.77 8.90
C PHE A 97 10.97 15.27 8.99
N VAL A 98 10.75 14.52 7.91
CA VAL A 98 11.12 13.09 7.84
C VAL A 98 12.63 12.91 7.96
N GLU A 99 13.42 13.76 7.30
CA GLU A 99 14.89 13.74 7.41
C GLU A 99 15.40 14.10 8.81
N ASN A 100 14.77 15.07 9.50
CA ASN A 100 15.19 15.46 10.87
C ASN A 100 14.65 14.54 11.98
N VAL A 101 13.51 13.88 11.78
CA VAL A 101 12.95 12.94 12.76
C VAL A 101 13.64 11.58 12.70
N LEU A 102 14.15 11.19 11.52
CA LEU A 102 14.86 9.92 11.36
C LEU A 102 16.34 9.97 11.78
N ASP A 103 16.98 11.15 11.90
CA ASP A 103 18.35 11.25 12.44
C ASP A 103 18.67 12.67 12.99
N PRO A 104 18.56 12.92 14.31
CA PRO A 104 18.96 14.21 14.91
C PRO A 104 20.49 14.46 14.90
N GLN A 105 21.27 13.55 14.30
CA GLN A 105 22.74 13.62 14.17
C GLN A 105 23.23 13.48 12.72
N GLY A 106 22.33 13.53 11.72
CA GLY A 106 22.68 13.33 10.31
C GLY A 106 23.16 11.90 9.99
N PRO A 107 23.30 11.54 8.70
CA PRO A 107 23.61 10.18 8.30
C PRO A 107 24.98 9.75 8.85
N LYS A 108 24.97 8.79 9.78
CA LYS A 108 26.19 8.09 10.18
C LYS A 108 26.67 7.24 9.02
N PHE A 109 27.72 7.70 8.34
CA PHE A 109 28.48 6.86 7.43
C PHE A 109 29.11 5.73 8.24
N VAL A 110 28.47 4.56 8.23
CA VAL A 110 29.12 3.31 8.66
C VAL A 110 30.25 3.07 7.68
N SER A 111 31.49 3.19 8.14
CA SER A 111 32.65 2.94 7.31
C SER A 111 32.63 1.46 6.87
N LEU A 112 33.17 1.19 5.67
CA LEU A 112 33.26 -0.16 5.11
C LEU A 112 33.99 -1.13 6.08
N GLU A 113 34.87 -0.59 6.92
CA GLU A 113 35.70 -1.32 7.89
C GLU A 113 34.92 -1.76 9.15
N GLU A 114 33.91 -0.98 9.59
CA GLU A 114 33.07 -1.35 10.75
C GLU A 114 32.02 -2.42 10.40
N ASN A 115 31.51 -2.40 9.17
CA ASN A 115 30.62 -3.44 8.67
C ASN A 115 31.33 -4.80 8.50
N ASP A 116 32.60 -4.78 8.11
CA ASP A 116 33.45 -5.98 8.00
C ASP A 116 33.87 -6.55 9.37
N ALA A 117 33.90 -5.72 10.41
CA ALA A 117 34.19 -6.15 11.79
C ALA A 117 32.99 -6.87 12.44
N LEU A 118 31.76 -6.44 12.18
CA LEU A 118 30.53 -7.08 12.66
C LEU A 118 30.27 -8.45 12.03
N GLY A 119 30.82 -8.72 10.84
CA GLY A 119 30.73 -10.02 10.16
C GLY A 119 31.60 -11.12 10.79
N LYS A 120 32.64 -10.77 11.55
CA LYS A 120 33.62 -11.74 12.09
C LYS A 120 33.29 -12.30 13.47
N GLN A 121 32.29 -11.74 14.17
CA GLN A 121 31.99 -12.12 15.57
C GLN A 121 30.87 -13.16 15.73
N SER A 122 30.30 -13.69 14.64
CA SER A 122 29.22 -14.69 14.71
C SER A 122 29.60 -15.99 13.97
N PRO A 123 29.91 -17.10 14.68
CA PRO A 123 30.34 -18.36 14.06
C PRO A 123 29.24 -19.03 13.20
N SER A 124 27.98 -18.67 13.41
CA SER A 124 26.80 -19.25 12.75
C SER A 124 26.35 -18.50 11.48
N ARG A 125 27.09 -17.47 11.02
CA ARG A 125 26.74 -16.64 9.85
C ARG A 125 27.70 -16.80 8.65
N SER A 126 28.66 -17.73 8.70
CA SER A 126 29.75 -17.85 7.71
C SER A 126 29.31 -18.34 6.33
N MET A 127 28.39 -19.31 6.25
CA MET A 127 27.97 -19.88 4.96
C MET A 127 27.20 -18.90 4.06
N PHE A 128 26.32 -18.06 4.64
CA PHE A 128 25.55 -17.08 3.86
C PHE A 128 26.40 -15.89 3.40
N SER A 129 27.47 -15.56 4.14
CA SER A 129 28.41 -14.49 3.77
C SER A 129 29.24 -14.87 2.53
N GLU A 130 29.78 -16.08 2.50
CA GLU A 130 30.57 -16.58 1.37
C GLU A 130 29.74 -16.68 0.08
N TYR A 131 28.49 -17.14 0.18
CA TYR A 131 27.59 -17.22 -0.97
C TYR A 131 27.29 -15.82 -1.55
N ARG A 132 27.00 -14.83 -0.70
CA ARG A 132 26.75 -13.45 -1.12
C ARG A 132 28.00 -12.80 -1.73
N GLN A 133 29.19 -13.13 -1.21
CA GLN A 133 30.46 -12.65 -1.75
C GLN A 133 30.76 -13.26 -3.13
N ARG A 134 30.45 -14.55 -3.34
CA ARG A 134 30.54 -15.19 -4.66
C ARG A 134 29.59 -14.57 -5.68
N GLN A 135 28.34 -14.30 -5.30
CA GLN A 135 27.38 -13.61 -6.19
C GLN A 135 27.86 -12.20 -6.58
N ARG A 136 28.47 -11.44 -5.66
CA ARG A 136 29.06 -10.12 -5.96
C ARG A 136 30.25 -10.19 -6.92
N LEU A 137 31.03 -11.27 -6.85
CA LEU A 137 32.15 -11.48 -7.78
C LEU A 137 31.64 -11.88 -9.17
N GLN A 138 30.63 -12.75 -9.24
CA GLN A 138 29.99 -13.13 -10.50
C GLN A 138 29.34 -11.93 -11.19
N SER A 139 28.54 -11.13 -10.46
CA SER A 139 27.91 -9.94 -11.04
C SER A 139 28.93 -8.89 -11.50
N LYS A 140 30.07 -8.76 -10.81
CA LYS A 140 31.17 -7.89 -11.27
C LYS A 140 31.83 -8.38 -12.56
N ILE A 141 31.94 -9.69 -12.75
CA ILE A 141 32.48 -10.27 -13.99
C ILE A 141 31.50 -10.04 -15.14
N GLU A 142 30.22 -10.34 -14.94
CA GLU A 142 29.16 -10.10 -15.93
C GLU A 142 29.06 -8.63 -16.34
N LEU A 143 29.20 -7.71 -15.38
CA LEU A 143 29.13 -6.27 -15.65
C LEU A 143 30.35 -5.77 -16.44
N LYS A 144 31.52 -6.38 -16.24
CA LYS A 144 32.71 -6.11 -17.07
C LYS A 144 32.53 -6.62 -18.49
N GLU A 145 31.99 -7.82 -18.67
CA GLU A 145 31.70 -8.38 -20.01
C GLU A 145 30.63 -7.57 -20.77
N ARG A 146 29.60 -7.09 -20.06
CA ARG A 146 28.62 -6.18 -20.68
C ARG A 146 29.23 -4.85 -21.09
N LYS A 147 30.16 -4.32 -20.29
CA LYS A 147 30.86 -3.07 -20.60
C LYS A 147 31.76 -3.21 -21.83
N THR A 148 32.47 -4.33 -21.99
CA THR A 148 33.30 -4.56 -23.19
C THR A 148 32.43 -4.69 -24.45
N ARG A 149 31.31 -5.43 -24.39
CA ARG A 149 30.37 -5.52 -25.52
C ARG A 149 29.75 -4.17 -25.90
N ALA A 150 29.45 -3.33 -24.91
CA ALA A 150 28.92 -1.98 -25.18
C ALA A 150 29.95 -1.10 -25.90
N ILE A 151 31.22 -1.19 -25.54
CA ILE A 151 32.31 -0.47 -26.20
C ILE A 151 32.49 -0.96 -27.64
N GLU A 152 32.45 -2.27 -27.88
CA GLU A 152 32.52 -2.86 -29.23
C GLU A 152 31.35 -2.39 -30.12
N LEU A 153 30.14 -2.31 -29.57
CA LEU A 153 28.97 -1.81 -30.30
C LEU A 153 29.06 -0.31 -30.60
N GLU A 154 29.56 0.51 -29.66
CA GLU A 154 29.81 1.93 -29.93
C GLU A 154 30.85 2.12 -31.05
N GLU A 155 31.89 1.29 -31.09
CA GLU A 155 32.91 1.35 -32.13
C GLU A 155 32.35 0.94 -33.51
N GLN A 156 31.49 -0.09 -33.54
CA GLN A 156 30.76 -0.46 -34.75
C GLN A 156 29.86 0.68 -35.25
N ILE A 157 29.10 1.31 -34.37
CA ILE A 157 28.21 2.44 -34.72
C ILE A 157 29.01 3.61 -35.27
N ARG A 158 30.15 3.96 -34.66
CA ARG A 158 31.01 5.04 -35.17
C ARG A 158 31.59 4.69 -36.54
N SER A 159 32.07 3.46 -36.73
CA SER A 159 32.61 3.03 -38.02
C SER A 159 31.54 3.01 -39.13
N GLU A 160 30.30 2.66 -38.80
CA GLU A 160 29.19 2.65 -39.76
C GLU A 160 28.73 4.08 -40.10
N ALA A 161 28.72 4.99 -39.12
CA ALA A 161 28.46 6.41 -39.35
C ALA A 161 29.51 7.04 -40.29
N ASP A 162 30.80 6.76 -40.08
CA ASP A 162 31.88 7.26 -40.95
C ASP A 162 31.74 6.75 -42.40
N VAL A 163 31.29 5.50 -42.58
CA VAL A 163 31.04 4.93 -43.91
C VAL A 163 29.84 5.60 -44.59
N LEU A 164 28.79 5.94 -43.84
CA LEU A 164 27.62 6.62 -44.37
C LEU A 164 27.93 8.07 -44.76
N ASP A 165 28.72 8.79 -43.96
CA ASP A 165 29.18 10.14 -44.28
C ASP A 165 30.09 10.16 -45.52
N GLY A 166 31.00 9.19 -45.64
CA GLY A 166 31.81 8.99 -46.84
C GLY A 166 30.96 8.75 -48.10
N ARG A 167 29.93 7.89 -48.00
CA ARG A 167 29.00 7.61 -49.10
C ARG A 167 28.13 8.81 -49.49
N GLN A 168 27.75 9.66 -48.54
CA GLN A 168 27.02 10.89 -48.82
C GLN A 168 27.90 11.91 -49.54
N SER A 169 29.16 12.06 -49.12
CA SER A 169 30.15 12.90 -49.80
C SER A 169 30.42 12.42 -51.24
N ASP A 170 30.59 11.11 -51.43
CA ASP A 170 30.80 10.52 -52.75
C ASP A 170 29.56 10.68 -53.67
N ARG A 171 28.34 10.56 -53.11
CA ARG A 171 27.09 10.84 -53.83
C ARG A 171 26.96 12.32 -54.21
N ALA A 172 27.38 13.25 -53.34
CA ALA A 172 27.36 14.68 -53.64
C ALA A 172 28.33 15.06 -54.76
N CYS A 173 29.48 14.37 -54.86
CA CYS A 173 30.42 14.52 -55.96
C CYS A 173 29.90 13.88 -57.27
N ALA A 174 29.26 12.71 -57.21
CA ALA A 174 28.67 12.03 -58.36
C ALA A 174 27.42 12.74 -58.93
N ALA A 175 26.62 13.39 -58.08
CA ALA A 175 25.44 14.17 -58.48
C ALA A 175 25.79 15.38 -59.39
N ARG A 176 27.06 15.79 -59.44
CA ARG A 176 27.53 16.85 -60.34
C ARG A 176 27.80 16.37 -61.77
N SER A 177 27.79 15.06 -62.05
CA SER A 177 28.15 14.49 -63.37
C SER A 177 27.11 13.56 -64.01
N MET A 178 25.90 13.40 -63.44
CA MET A 178 24.84 12.52 -63.97
C MET A 178 23.47 13.20 -64.00
N HIS A 179 22.66 12.80 -64.99
CA HIS A 179 21.34 13.34 -65.35
C HIS A 179 20.49 13.84 -64.14
N PRO A 180 20.15 15.14 -64.06
CA PRO A 180 19.38 15.70 -62.95
C PRO A 180 18.00 15.08 -62.75
N SER A 181 17.41 14.52 -63.81
CA SER A 181 16.02 14.07 -63.84
C SER A 181 15.74 12.75 -63.11
N GLN A 182 16.75 11.90 -62.92
CA GLN A 182 16.56 10.62 -62.23
C GLN A 182 16.83 10.73 -60.72
N GLY A 183 17.81 11.57 -60.33
CA GLY A 183 18.07 11.88 -58.93
C GLY A 183 16.94 12.68 -58.29
N LEU A 184 16.36 13.66 -59.01
CA LEU A 184 15.22 14.44 -58.51
C LEU A 184 13.99 13.58 -58.21
N ARG A 185 13.70 12.58 -59.06
CA ARG A 185 12.59 11.65 -58.82
C ARG A 185 12.78 10.76 -57.61
N GLN A 186 14.00 10.27 -57.39
CA GLN A 186 14.31 9.51 -56.18
C GLN A 186 14.23 10.39 -54.94
N THR A 187 14.71 11.65 -55.00
CA THR A 187 14.56 12.58 -53.87
C THR A 187 13.12 12.99 -53.60
N GLU A 188 12.27 13.06 -54.63
CA GLU A 188 10.83 13.31 -54.49
C GLU A 188 10.10 12.11 -53.88
N GLU A 189 10.44 10.89 -54.31
CA GLU A 189 9.93 9.64 -53.73
C GLU A 189 10.38 9.51 -52.27
N ASP A 190 11.65 9.75 -51.97
CA ASP A 190 12.21 9.74 -50.61
C ASP A 190 11.58 10.84 -49.75
N ALA A 191 11.33 12.03 -50.29
CA ALA A 191 10.64 13.12 -49.58
C ALA A 191 9.17 12.78 -49.30
N MET A 192 8.48 12.10 -50.23
CA MET A 192 7.12 11.62 -50.01
C MET A 192 7.08 10.55 -48.92
N VAL A 193 8.00 9.58 -48.95
CA VAL A 193 8.14 8.54 -47.91
C VAL A 193 8.47 9.16 -46.56
N ALA A 194 9.38 10.13 -46.52
CA ALA A 194 9.71 10.87 -45.30
C ALA A 194 8.50 11.66 -44.77
N SER A 195 7.74 12.33 -45.65
CA SER A 195 6.52 13.03 -45.24
C SER A 195 5.44 12.09 -44.69
N LYS A 196 5.36 10.88 -45.23
CA LYS A 196 4.42 9.85 -44.78
C LYS A 196 4.81 9.33 -43.40
N LEU A 197 6.10 9.03 -43.20
CA LEU A 197 6.64 8.63 -41.90
C LEU A 197 6.47 9.74 -40.85
N LEU A 198 6.67 11.01 -41.22
CA LEU A 198 6.42 12.13 -40.31
C LEU A 198 4.94 12.21 -39.89
N ARG A 199 4.01 12.01 -40.83
CA ARG A 199 2.57 11.92 -40.51
C ARG A 199 2.24 10.76 -39.59
N GLU A 200 2.82 9.58 -39.83
CA GLU A 200 2.65 8.42 -38.95
C GLU A 200 3.23 8.67 -37.55
N CYS A 201 4.38 9.35 -37.45
CA CYS A 201 4.95 9.78 -36.18
C CYS A 201 4.03 10.78 -35.45
N GLU A 202 3.51 11.78 -36.15
CA GLU A 202 2.54 12.73 -35.57
C GLU A 202 1.25 12.04 -35.11
N GLU A 203 0.76 11.05 -35.84
CA GLU A 203 -0.40 10.25 -35.44
C GLU A 203 -0.11 9.42 -34.17
N MET A 204 1.05 8.75 -34.11
CA MET A 204 1.49 8.04 -32.92
C MET A 204 1.67 8.97 -31.72
N GLU A 205 2.21 10.18 -31.92
CA GLU A 205 2.35 11.19 -30.87
C GLU A 205 0.99 11.68 -30.35
N ARG A 206 0.01 11.89 -31.25
CA ARG A 206 -1.37 12.22 -30.85
C ARG A 206 -2.02 11.08 -30.08
N GLU A 207 -1.79 9.82 -30.48
CA GLU A 207 -2.29 8.65 -29.76
C GLU A 207 -1.65 8.53 -28.36
N ILE A 208 -0.34 8.75 -28.25
CA ILE A 208 0.35 8.80 -26.95
C ILE A 208 -0.20 9.95 -26.08
N ALA A 209 -0.40 11.14 -26.65
CA ALA A 209 -0.98 12.28 -25.93
C ALA A 209 -2.42 11.99 -25.48
N PHE A 210 -3.19 11.27 -26.28
CA PHE A 210 -4.54 10.84 -25.95
C PHE A 210 -4.57 9.78 -24.86
N LEU A 211 -3.69 8.77 -24.92
CA LEU A 211 -3.52 7.77 -23.88
C LEU A 211 -3.04 8.40 -22.56
N LYS A 212 -2.16 9.39 -22.65
CA LYS A 212 -1.77 10.23 -21.51
C LYS A 212 -3.00 10.97 -20.96
N ASN A 213 -3.75 11.71 -21.75
CA ASN A 213 -4.90 12.48 -21.25
C ASN A 213 -6.06 11.61 -20.71
N LYS A 214 -6.25 10.40 -21.22
CA LYS A 214 -7.29 9.47 -20.74
C LYS A 214 -7.02 8.89 -19.36
N ARG A 215 -5.75 8.78 -18.95
CA ARG A 215 -5.37 8.25 -17.63
C ARG A 215 -4.86 9.39 -16.75
N SER A 216 -5.46 9.55 -15.57
CA SER A 216 -4.93 10.51 -14.60
C SER A 216 -3.47 10.15 -14.28
N ALA A 217 -2.63 11.13 -13.94
CA ALA A 217 -1.23 10.87 -13.63
C ALA A 217 -1.06 9.87 -12.45
N ALA A 218 -2.08 9.73 -11.60
CA ALA A 218 -2.11 8.75 -10.52
C ALA A 218 -2.41 7.31 -10.99
N ASP A 219 -3.03 7.13 -12.16
CA ASP A 219 -3.36 5.81 -12.72
C ASP A 219 -2.30 5.31 -13.72
N ARG A 220 -1.23 6.08 -13.91
CA ARG A 220 -0.10 5.71 -14.77
C ARG A 220 0.93 4.99 -13.92
N ILE A 221 0.85 3.67 -13.93
CA ILE A 221 1.92 2.83 -13.40
C ILE A 221 3.10 2.83 -14.37
N THR A 222 4.30 2.90 -13.82
CA THR A 222 5.53 2.63 -14.57
C THR A 222 5.61 1.14 -14.91
N ILE A 223 6.45 0.81 -15.90
CA ILE A 223 6.67 -0.60 -16.29
C ILE A 223 7.19 -1.40 -15.10
N ASP A 224 8.07 -0.81 -14.29
CA ASP A 224 8.62 -1.45 -13.08
C ASP A 224 7.54 -1.67 -12.01
N GLU A 225 6.63 -0.72 -11.81
CA GLU A 225 5.47 -0.89 -10.92
C GLU A 225 4.49 -1.95 -11.43
N ALA A 226 4.29 -2.04 -12.75
CA ALA A 226 3.46 -3.08 -13.36
C ALA A 226 4.08 -4.48 -13.16
N PHE A 227 5.40 -4.61 -13.32
CA PHE A 227 6.10 -5.86 -13.01
C PHE A 227 6.04 -6.21 -11.53
N ALA A 228 6.23 -5.23 -10.64
CA ALA A 228 6.10 -5.45 -9.19
C ALA A 228 4.68 -5.89 -8.79
N GLN A 229 3.65 -5.31 -9.40
CA GLN A 229 2.26 -5.73 -9.19
C GLN A 229 2.00 -7.14 -9.73
N LEU A 230 2.54 -7.48 -10.91
CA LEU A 230 2.44 -8.83 -11.47
C LEU A 230 3.13 -9.87 -10.57
N GLU A 231 4.35 -9.60 -10.10
CA GLU A 231 5.05 -10.50 -9.17
C GLU A 231 4.30 -10.64 -7.84
N ALA A 232 3.70 -9.56 -7.34
CA ALA A 232 2.85 -9.62 -6.15
C ALA A 232 1.62 -10.51 -6.37
N HIS A 233 0.92 -10.32 -7.49
CA HIS A 233 -0.23 -11.15 -7.85
C HIS A 233 0.14 -12.62 -8.09
N ASP A 234 1.29 -12.90 -8.72
CA ASP A 234 1.80 -14.26 -8.87
C ASP A 234 2.09 -14.90 -7.50
N GLY A 235 2.65 -14.14 -6.56
CA GLY A 235 2.83 -14.55 -5.18
C GLY A 235 1.50 -14.88 -4.48
N GLU A 236 0.50 -14.00 -4.61
CA GLU A 236 -0.85 -14.20 -4.06
C GLU A 236 -1.53 -15.45 -4.66
N ILE A 237 -1.42 -15.67 -5.97
CA ILE A 237 -1.98 -16.84 -6.64
C ILE A 237 -1.34 -18.12 -6.11
N VAL A 238 -0.02 -18.13 -5.92
CA VAL A 238 0.68 -19.27 -5.33
C VAL A 238 0.22 -19.50 -3.89
N GLU A 239 0.11 -18.44 -3.07
CA GLU A 239 -0.36 -18.54 -1.69
C GLU A 239 -1.79 -19.09 -1.62
N ILE A 240 -2.72 -18.54 -2.41
CA ILE A 240 -4.10 -19.03 -2.51
C ILE A 240 -4.11 -20.49 -2.98
N GLY A 241 -3.28 -20.85 -3.97
CA GLY A 241 -3.14 -22.22 -4.46
C GLY A 241 -2.61 -23.19 -3.40
N THR A 242 -1.76 -22.75 -2.47
CA THR A 242 -1.34 -23.57 -1.32
C THR A 242 -2.46 -23.71 -0.29
N LYS A 243 -3.18 -22.62 0.04
CA LYS A 243 -4.33 -22.64 0.96
C LYS A 243 -5.44 -23.56 0.46
N ILE A 244 -5.73 -23.54 -0.85
CA ILE A 244 -6.71 -24.45 -1.47
C ILE A 244 -6.26 -25.90 -1.33
N ARG A 245 -5.02 -26.23 -1.67
CA ARG A 245 -4.49 -27.60 -1.52
C ARG A 245 -4.52 -28.08 -0.08
N ASP A 246 -4.18 -27.22 0.87
CA ASP A 246 -4.26 -27.54 2.30
C ASP A 246 -5.70 -27.77 2.77
N ALA A 247 -6.64 -26.96 2.28
CA ALA A 247 -8.06 -27.12 2.57
C ALA A 247 -8.62 -28.41 1.96
N GLU A 248 -8.27 -28.72 0.71
CA GLU A 248 -8.63 -29.97 0.04
C GLU A 248 -8.05 -31.19 0.75
N ALA A 249 -6.83 -31.11 1.27
CA ALA A 249 -6.20 -32.18 2.06
C ALA A 249 -6.86 -32.34 3.45
N LYS A 250 -7.36 -31.26 4.05
CA LYS A 250 -8.10 -31.29 5.33
C LYS A 250 -9.53 -31.83 5.17
N LEU A 251 -10.17 -31.60 4.02
CA LEU A 251 -11.54 -32.00 3.72
C LEU A 251 -11.85 -33.50 3.91
N PRO A 252 -11.04 -34.47 3.45
CA PRO A 252 -11.30 -35.90 3.70
C PRO A 252 -11.16 -36.24 5.18
N ARG A 253 -10.22 -35.61 5.90
CA ARG A 253 -10.03 -35.82 7.34
C ARG A 253 -11.25 -35.35 8.12
N THR A 254 -11.73 -34.13 7.86
CA THR A 254 -12.94 -33.59 8.52
C THR A 254 -14.19 -34.39 8.14
N LYS A 255 -14.36 -34.77 6.87
CA LYS A 255 -15.47 -35.65 6.45
C LYS A 255 -15.45 -36.99 7.20
N SER A 256 -14.28 -37.60 7.37
CA SER A 256 -14.15 -38.85 8.12
C SER A 256 -14.49 -38.66 9.61
N ALA A 257 -14.01 -37.58 10.23
CA ALA A 257 -14.30 -37.24 11.63
C ALA A 257 -15.80 -36.99 11.85
N ILE A 258 -16.45 -36.25 10.94
CA ILE A 258 -17.90 -36.00 10.95
C ILE A 258 -18.67 -37.31 10.81
N LYS A 259 -18.26 -38.21 9.91
CA LYS A 259 -18.90 -39.52 9.75
C LYS A 259 -18.81 -40.35 11.04
N THR A 260 -17.66 -40.36 11.69
CA THR A 260 -17.46 -41.04 12.97
C THR A 260 -18.28 -40.41 14.09
N ALA A 261 -18.31 -39.08 14.19
CA ALA A 261 -19.09 -38.34 15.17
C ALA A 261 -20.59 -38.57 14.99
N LYS A 262 -21.07 -38.58 13.74
CA LYS A 262 -22.47 -38.91 13.41
C LYS A 262 -22.82 -40.34 13.82
N GLY A 263 -21.94 -41.31 13.55
CA GLY A 263 -22.12 -42.68 14.01
C GLY A 263 -22.23 -42.79 15.54
N LYS A 264 -21.36 -42.10 16.28
CA LYS A 264 -21.44 -42.03 17.75
C LYS A 264 -22.72 -41.36 18.23
N LEU A 265 -23.16 -40.28 17.57
CA LEU A 265 -24.40 -39.59 17.90
C LEU A 265 -25.61 -40.51 17.70
N ASP A 266 -25.66 -41.26 16.61
CA ASP A 266 -26.74 -42.20 16.33
C ASP A 266 -26.75 -43.36 17.33
N GLN A 267 -25.57 -43.87 17.74
CA GLN A 267 -25.45 -44.83 18.83
C GLN A 267 -25.96 -44.27 20.17
N LEU A 268 -25.56 -43.04 20.53
CA LEU A 268 -26.03 -42.39 21.76
C LEU A 268 -27.55 -42.13 21.72
N LYS A 269 -28.12 -41.82 20.54
CA LYS A 269 -29.58 -41.69 20.39
C LYS A 269 -30.29 -43.03 20.59
N MET A 270 -29.72 -44.14 20.14
CA MET A 270 -30.27 -45.47 20.40
C MET A 270 -30.22 -45.82 21.88
N VAL A 271 -29.07 -45.65 22.52
CA VAL A 271 -28.92 -45.86 23.98
C VAL A 271 -29.87 -44.96 24.75
N ASN A 272 -30.01 -43.68 24.38
CA ASN A 272 -30.93 -42.77 25.07
C ASN A 272 -32.39 -43.18 24.90
N ARG A 273 -32.79 -43.70 23.73
CA ARG A 273 -34.13 -44.28 23.53
C ARG A 273 -34.36 -45.53 24.38
N GLU A 274 -33.36 -46.40 24.49
CA GLU A 274 -33.43 -47.59 25.33
C GLU A 274 -33.53 -47.22 26.81
N MET A 275 -32.69 -46.29 27.27
CA MET A 275 -32.74 -45.72 28.63
C MET A 275 -34.08 -45.03 28.89
N SER A 276 -34.64 -44.31 27.91
CA SER A 276 -35.94 -43.65 28.06
C SER A 276 -37.07 -44.66 28.20
N LYS A 277 -37.05 -45.73 27.40
CA LYS A 277 -38.00 -46.85 27.54
C LYS A 277 -37.84 -47.57 28.87
N GLU A 278 -36.61 -47.82 29.30
CA GLU A 278 -36.34 -48.42 30.60
C GLU A 278 -36.82 -47.51 31.75
N LEU A 279 -36.64 -46.19 31.62
CA LEU A 279 -37.17 -45.20 32.56
C LEU A 279 -38.71 -45.21 32.57
N GLU A 280 -39.37 -45.25 31.41
CA GLU A 280 -40.84 -45.36 31.30
C GLU A 280 -41.36 -46.68 31.89
N GLU A 281 -40.66 -47.80 31.69
CA GLU A 281 -41.00 -49.07 32.30
C GLU A 281 -40.82 -49.06 33.83
N ARG A 282 -39.75 -48.42 34.33
CA ARG A 282 -39.55 -48.23 35.78
C ARG A 282 -40.62 -47.32 36.38
N GLN A 283 -41.04 -46.28 35.64
CA GLN A 283 -42.19 -45.44 36.00
C GLN A 283 -43.48 -46.26 36.07
N ALA A 284 -43.76 -47.09 35.06
CA ALA A 284 -44.95 -47.94 35.02
C ALA A 284 -44.95 -49.04 36.09
N LYS A 285 -43.76 -49.55 36.46
CA LYS A 285 -43.58 -50.59 37.49
C LYS A 285 -43.60 -50.02 38.93
N GLY A 286 -43.67 -48.71 39.11
CA GLY A 286 -43.70 -48.07 40.44
C GLY A 286 -42.47 -48.37 41.31
N THR A 287 -41.36 -48.83 40.71
CA THR A 287 -40.10 -49.20 41.39
C THR A 287 -39.16 -47.99 41.51
N ARG A 288 -39.76 -46.81 41.60
CA ARG A 288 -39.10 -45.51 41.51
C ARG A 288 -38.96 -44.99 42.94
N ASP A 289 -37.74 -44.75 43.39
CA ASP A 289 -37.50 -44.08 44.67
C ASP A 289 -37.86 -42.60 44.48
N GLU A 290 -39.12 -42.26 44.76
CA GLU A 290 -39.66 -40.91 44.60
C GLU A 290 -38.79 -39.86 45.29
N ARG A 291 -38.17 -40.22 46.42
CA ARG A 291 -37.28 -39.34 47.18
C ARG A 291 -35.99 -39.04 46.43
N ALA A 292 -35.40 -40.03 45.78
CA ALA A 292 -34.15 -39.85 45.03
C ALA A 292 -34.35 -38.87 43.86
N GLU A 293 -35.53 -38.87 43.27
CA GLU A 293 -35.81 -38.07 42.08
C GLU A 293 -36.39 -36.71 42.39
N GLU A 294 -37.17 -36.58 43.46
CA GLU A 294 -37.40 -35.27 44.06
C GLU A 294 -36.06 -34.61 44.40
N GLY A 295 -35.09 -35.39 44.90
CA GLY A 295 -33.71 -34.98 45.07
C GLY A 295 -33.04 -34.54 43.76
N CYS A 296 -33.05 -35.36 42.72
CA CYS A 296 -32.47 -35.01 41.41
C CYS A 296 -33.14 -33.79 40.76
N ARG A 297 -34.47 -33.69 40.85
CA ARG A 297 -35.25 -32.56 40.34
C ARG A 297 -34.94 -31.30 41.13
N TRP A 298 -34.83 -31.39 42.45
CA TRP A 298 -34.41 -30.29 43.29
C TRP A 298 -32.99 -29.83 42.95
N ILE A 299 -32.03 -30.76 42.80
CA ILE A 299 -30.66 -30.43 42.37
C ILE A 299 -30.65 -29.76 40.99
N THR A 300 -31.41 -30.30 40.03
CA THR A 300 -31.46 -29.74 38.67
C THR A 300 -32.05 -28.34 38.68
N ASN A 301 -33.17 -28.14 39.39
CA ASN A 301 -33.83 -26.84 39.49
C ASN A 301 -32.98 -25.82 40.25
N THR A 302 -32.36 -26.21 41.37
CA THR A 302 -31.48 -25.33 42.14
C THR A 302 -30.22 -25.00 41.37
N THR A 303 -29.62 -25.96 40.66
CA THR A 303 -28.47 -25.71 39.78
C THR A 303 -28.84 -24.73 38.67
N ALA A 304 -29.98 -24.91 38.00
CA ALA A 304 -30.44 -23.97 36.98
C ALA A 304 -30.67 -22.55 37.54
N LEU A 305 -31.28 -22.44 38.74
CA LEU A 305 -31.46 -21.16 39.43
C LEU A 305 -30.13 -20.51 39.79
N TYR A 306 -29.18 -21.27 40.36
CA TYR A 306 -27.86 -20.76 40.71
C TYR A 306 -27.05 -20.36 39.48
N SER A 307 -27.08 -21.16 38.41
CA SER A 307 -26.47 -20.84 37.13
C SER A 307 -27.03 -19.53 36.56
N SER A 308 -28.35 -19.36 36.56
CA SER A 308 -29.00 -18.12 36.11
C SER A 308 -28.63 -16.91 36.99
N LEU A 309 -28.64 -17.05 38.33
CA LEU A 309 -28.30 -15.97 39.26
C LEU A 309 -26.83 -15.51 39.12
N MET A 310 -25.94 -16.47 38.93
CA MET A 310 -24.51 -16.23 38.77
C MET A 310 -24.13 -15.85 37.33
N GLY A 311 -25.08 -15.89 36.38
CA GLY A 311 -24.80 -15.68 34.97
C GLY A 311 -23.85 -16.75 34.39
N ILE A 312 -23.86 -17.97 34.94
CA ILE A 312 -23.08 -19.08 34.40
C ILE A 312 -23.94 -19.80 33.37
N ARG A 313 -23.55 -19.73 32.10
CA ARG A 313 -24.25 -20.39 31.00
C ARG A 313 -23.95 -21.89 30.98
N SER A 314 -22.69 -22.25 31.17
CA SER A 314 -22.27 -23.64 31.21
C SER A 314 -21.05 -23.82 32.10
N ALA A 315 -20.92 -25.02 32.66
CA ALA A 315 -19.78 -25.42 33.47
C ALA A 315 -19.45 -26.87 33.12
N TYR A 316 -18.22 -27.14 32.70
CA TYR A 316 -17.79 -28.49 32.38
C TYR A 316 -16.31 -28.70 32.71
N SER A 317 -15.98 -29.94 33.08
CA SER A 317 -14.61 -30.37 33.33
C SER A 317 -14.02 -31.02 32.08
N VAL A 318 -12.76 -30.73 31.81
CA VAL A 318 -11.97 -31.32 30.73
C VAL A 318 -10.90 -32.22 31.33
N GLY A 319 -10.78 -33.44 30.79
CA GLY A 319 -9.79 -34.43 31.20
C GLY A 319 -10.38 -35.60 32.01
N ALA A 320 -9.61 -36.69 32.06
CA ALA A 320 -9.86 -37.84 32.93
C ALA A 320 -8.50 -38.32 33.50
N PRO A 321 -8.12 -37.94 34.74
CA PRO A 321 -8.87 -37.14 35.71
C PRO A 321 -9.08 -35.68 35.25
N PRO A 322 -10.08 -34.95 35.79
CA PRO A 322 -10.37 -33.58 35.38
C PRO A 322 -9.18 -32.68 35.72
N THR A 323 -8.51 -32.18 34.68
CA THR A 323 -7.36 -31.27 34.80
C THR A 323 -7.80 -29.82 34.72
N ASP A 324 -8.82 -29.54 33.91
CA ASP A 324 -9.32 -28.17 33.73
C ASP A 324 -10.83 -28.11 33.99
N MET A 325 -11.30 -27.00 34.54
CA MET A 325 -12.73 -26.67 34.60
C MET A 325 -12.96 -25.38 33.82
N ILE A 326 -13.93 -25.41 32.92
CA ILE A 326 -14.29 -24.27 32.09
C ILE A 326 -15.67 -23.79 32.53
N LEU A 327 -15.76 -22.50 32.83
CA LEU A 327 -16.97 -21.79 33.22
C LEU A 327 -17.27 -20.72 32.16
N GLU A 328 -18.40 -20.87 31.46
CA GLU A 328 -18.89 -19.85 30.53
C GLU A 328 -19.78 -18.87 31.27
N LEU A 329 -19.31 -17.63 31.39
CA LEU A 329 -19.98 -16.52 32.07
C LEU A 329 -20.67 -15.61 31.04
N GLU A 330 -21.93 -15.32 31.26
CA GLU A 330 -22.73 -14.38 30.48
C GLU A 330 -22.59 -12.96 31.05
N THR A 331 -22.24 -12.02 30.18
CA THR A 331 -22.19 -10.58 30.49
C THR A 331 -23.54 -9.92 30.29
N THR A 332 -23.74 -8.72 30.86
CA THR A 332 -24.95 -7.92 30.68
C THR A 332 -25.22 -7.52 29.22
N GLU A 333 -24.20 -7.57 28.36
CA GLU A 333 -24.29 -7.28 26.93
C GLU A 333 -24.63 -8.51 26.08
N GLY A 334 -24.81 -9.69 26.71
CA GLY A 334 -25.04 -10.96 26.00
C GLY A 334 -23.77 -11.60 25.43
N ASN A 335 -22.59 -11.00 25.67
CA ASN A 335 -21.31 -11.62 25.35
C ASN A 335 -20.98 -12.73 26.37
N VAL A 336 -20.42 -13.83 25.89
CA VAL A 336 -20.00 -14.96 26.72
C VAL A 336 -18.48 -14.94 26.86
N ARG A 337 -17.99 -15.06 28.10
CA ARG A 337 -16.56 -15.18 28.40
C ARG A 337 -16.28 -16.48 29.13
N ALA A 338 -15.23 -17.19 28.72
CA ALA A 338 -14.85 -18.46 29.35
C ALA A 338 -13.70 -18.26 30.36
N LEU A 339 -13.96 -18.62 31.62
CA LEU A 339 -12.96 -18.76 32.67
C LEU A 339 -12.50 -20.21 32.74
N LYS A 340 -11.21 -20.43 32.47
CA LYS A 340 -10.54 -21.72 32.63
C LYS A 340 -9.85 -21.76 33.99
N ILE A 341 -10.13 -22.78 34.79
CA ILE A 341 -9.47 -23.04 36.08
C ILE A 341 -8.68 -24.35 35.94
N GLU A 342 -7.39 -24.30 36.26
CA GLU A 342 -6.48 -25.43 36.15
C GLU A 342 -6.31 -26.10 37.51
N TYR A 343 -6.50 -27.41 37.55
CA TYR A 343 -6.35 -28.25 38.72
C TYR A 343 -5.10 -29.13 38.62
N GLY A 344 -4.41 -29.25 39.75
CA GLY A 344 -3.34 -30.20 39.93
C GLY A 344 -3.86 -31.63 40.12
N PRO A 345 -2.95 -32.63 40.08
CA PRO A 345 -3.29 -34.03 40.34
C PRO A 345 -3.79 -34.27 41.76
N ASP A 346 -3.58 -33.32 42.67
CA ASP A 346 -4.06 -33.27 44.04
C ASP A 346 -5.47 -32.63 44.16
N GLY A 347 -6.09 -32.24 43.04
CA GLY A 347 -7.40 -31.59 43.00
C GLY A 347 -7.39 -30.13 43.48
N ARG A 348 -6.20 -29.53 43.68
CA ARG A 348 -6.04 -28.13 44.07
C ARG A 348 -5.91 -27.24 42.84
N MET A 349 -6.44 -26.03 42.94
CA MET A 349 -6.28 -25.01 41.91
C MET A 349 -4.80 -24.62 41.79
N ARG A 350 -4.27 -24.66 40.56
CA ARG A 350 -2.92 -24.22 40.19
C ARG A 350 -2.92 -22.85 39.54
N GLY A 351 -4.01 -22.51 38.86
CA GLY A 351 -4.15 -21.22 38.18
C GLY A 351 -5.53 -21.09 37.57
N ALA A 352 -5.81 -19.91 37.04
CA ALA A 352 -6.97 -19.67 36.19
C ALA A 352 -6.64 -18.61 35.14
N SER A 353 -7.32 -18.67 34.00
CA SER A 353 -7.13 -17.73 32.90
C SER A 353 -8.44 -17.51 32.13
N LEU A 354 -8.56 -16.37 31.47
CA LEU A 354 -9.67 -16.10 30.55
C LEU A 354 -9.26 -16.53 29.14
N VAL A 355 -10.05 -17.39 28.52
CA VAL A 355 -9.69 -18.02 27.22
C VAL A 355 -9.85 -17.03 26.05
N ASP A 356 -10.81 -16.11 26.14
CA ASP A 356 -11.26 -15.26 25.03
C ASP A 356 -11.17 -13.75 25.34
N SER A 357 -10.37 -13.35 26.34
CA SER A 357 -10.25 -11.95 26.77
C SER A 357 -8.80 -11.56 27.04
N SER A 358 -8.45 -10.33 26.71
CA SER A 358 -7.17 -9.71 27.07
C SER A 358 -7.13 -9.19 28.50
N ASP A 359 -8.22 -9.35 29.26
CA ASP A 359 -8.29 -8.88 30.64
C ASP A 359 -7.40 -9.74 31.53
N ASP A 360 -6.45 -9.08 32.18
CA ASP A 360 -5.58 -9.70 33.15
C ASP A 360 -6.32 -9.96 34.47
N ILE A 361 -6.25 -11.21 34.94
CA ILE A 361 -6.82 -11.69 36.21
C ILE A 361 -5.76 -12.33 37.12
N GLU A 362 -4.47 -12.22 36.79
CA GLU A 362 -3.37 -12.84 37.54
C GLU A 362 -3.38 -12.37 39.02
N ASP A 363 -3.67 -11.10 39.26
CA ASP A 363 -3.82 -10.51 40.60
C ASP A 363 -4.89 -11.21 41.46
N LEU A 364 -6.06 -11.49 40.87
CA LEU A 364 -7.16 -12.21 41.53
C LEU A 364 -6.81 -13.68 41.75
N VAL A 365 -6.13 -14.30 40.78
CA VAL A 365 -5.71 -15.69 40.87
C VAL A 365 -4.68 -15.87 41.97
N GLU A 366 -3.64 -15.04 42.03
CA GLU A 366 -2.60 -15.10 43.06
C GLU A 366 -3.19 -14.92 44.47
N ALA A 367 -4.11 -13.96 44.64
CA ALA A 367 -4.78 -13.71 45.91
C ALA A 367 -5.60 -14.92 46.39
N ARG A 368 -6.24 -15.66 45.46
CA ARG A 368 -7.12 -16.80 45.77
C ARG A 368 -6.42 -18.16 45.71
N LEU A 369 -5.20 -18.22 45.17
CA LEU A 369 -4.40 -19.44 45.10
C LEU A 369 -3.99 -19.92 46.50
N GLN A 370 -3.69 -18.99 47.41
CA GLN A 370 -3.29 -19.33 48.78
C GLN A 370 -4.47 -19.91 49.60
N SER A 371 -5.66 -19.36 49.43
CA SER A 371 -6.87 -19.81 50.14
C SER A 371 -7.59 -20.95 49.45
N GLN A 372 -7.23 -21.27 48.20
CA GLN A 372 -7.91 -22.27 47.36
C GLN A 372 -9.43 -22.01 47.24
N ASP A 373 -9.82 -20.73 47.23
CA ASP A 373 -11.23 -20.32 47.21
C ASP A 373 -11.68 -20.00 45.79
N VAL A 374 -12.08 -21.05 45.07
CA VAL A 374 -12.60 -20.97 43.70
C VAL A 374 -13.89 -20.16 43.63
N ARG A 375 -14.74 -20.21 44.67
CA ARG A 375 -16.01 -19.50 44.68
C ARG A 375 -15.78 -18.00 44.68
N SER A 376 -14.92 -17.52 45.56
CA SER A 376 -14.58 -16.09 45.63
C SER A 376 -13.87 -15.64 44.36
N LEU A 377 -12.98 -16.47 43.79
CA LEU A 377 -12.35 -16.18 42.50
C LEU A 377 -13.38 -15.96 41.38
N VAL A 378 -14.36 -16.85 41.24
CA VAL A 378 -15.42 -16.73 40.21
C VAL A 378 -16.23 -15.45 40.41
N GLN A 379 -16.51 -15.07 41.65
CA GLN A 379 -17.24 -13.83 41.96
C GLN A 379 -16.42 -12.59 41.62
N ASP A 380 -15.14 -12.55 41.98
CA ASP A 380 -14.23 -11.43 41.73
C ASP A 380 -13.99 -11.26 40.21
N VAL A 381 -13.75 -12.37 39.50
CA VAL A 381 -13.59 -12.38 38.03
C VAL A 381 -14.87 -11.93 37.35
N ARG A 382 -16.04 -12.40 37.79
CA ARG A 382 -17.33 -11.93 37.27
C ARG A 382 -17.53 -10.44 37.51
N ALA A 383 -17.21 -9.94 38.71
CA ALA A 383 -17.34 -8.52 39.02
C ALA A 383 -16.40 -7.66 38.16
N ARG A 384 -15.23 -8.18 37.76
CA ARG A 384 -14.30 -7.52 36.84
C ARG A 384 -14.81 -7.52 35.40
N ILE A 385 -15.35 -8.65 34.94
CA ILE A 385 -15.90 -8.82 33.59
C ILE A 385 -17.20 -8.01 33.36
N LEU A 386 -17.95 -7.73 34.43
CA LEU A 386 -19.18 -6.92 34.38
C LEU A 386 -18.94 -5.40 34.43
N ARG A 387 -17.72 -4.95 34.70
CA ARG A 387 -17.33 -3.54 34.57
C ARG A 387 -16.88 -3.27 33.15
#